data_AF-A0A7X8AD12-F1
#
_entry.id   AF-A0A7X8AD12-F1
#
_cell.length_a   1.000
_cell.length_b   1.000
_cell.length_c   1.000
_cell.angle_alpha   90.00
_cell.angle_beta   90.00
_cell.angle_gamma   90.00
#
_symmetry.space_group_name_H-M   'P 1'
#
loop_
_entity.id
_entity.type
_entity.pdbx_description
1 polymer ?
#
loop_
_entity_poly.entity_id
_entity_poly.type
_entity_poly.pdbx_seq_one_letter_code
_entity_poly.pdbx_strand_id
1 'polypeptide(L)'
;MSLKNNAENQNQQKNIELTIVERIVAGVNNEPREIRVRFKQIWNVPSVQLNFQYKSGIREFLVTPTNEKLSNAIISALTDDMEAIREIKDQEQALGGTENFELELFEQFLSERKNRLTIEDDFKANDGTRYLHAKFTVAYHRVVEFYLLRTEHLESLLDAAKAA
;
A
#
# COMPACT_ATOMS: atom_id res chain seq x y z
N MET A 1 5.92 53.76 11.41
CA MET A 1 6.63 52.55 10.93
C MET A 1 6.84 51.68 12.17
N SER A 2 6.41 50.43 12.31
CA SER A 2 6.34 49.37 11.32
C SER A 2 5.25 48.36 11.74
N LEU A 3 4.14 48.30 11.00
CA LEU A 3 3.13 47.24 11.10
C LEU A 3 3.31 46.18 10.00
N LYS A 4 4.39 46.28 9.20
CA LYS A 4 4.62 45.39 8.05
C LYS A 4 5.51 44.18 8.35
N ASN A 5 6.22 44.16 9.49
CA ASN A 5 7.23 43.13 9.74
C ASN A 5 6.71 41.86 10.46
N ASN A 6 5.44 41.82 10.89
CA ASN A 6 4.88 40.66 11.58
C ASN A 6 4.08 39.71 10.68
N ALA A 7 3.68 40.14 9.48
CA ALA A 7 2.95 39.29 8.54
C ALA A 7 3.87 38.40 7.69
N GLU A 8 5.11 38.85 7.44
CA GLU A 8 6.06 38.12 6.57
C GLU A 8 6.79 36.99 7.31
N ASN A 9 6.85 37.01 8.64
CA ASN A 9 7.47 35.95 9.47
C ASN A 9 6.51 34.81 9.87
N GLN A 10 5.21 34.88 9.53
CA GLN A 10 4.27 33.76 9.79
C GLN A 10 4.11 32.80 8.61
N ASN A 11 4.58 33.18 7.41
CA ASN A 11 4.45 32.39 6.19
C ASN A 11 5.69 31.55 5.83
N GLN A 12 6.71 31.53 6.69
CA GLN A 12 7.87 30.65 6.54
C GLN A 12 8.00 29.78 7.80
N GLN A 13 7.90 28.46 7.61
CA GLN A 13 8.20 27.41 8.61
C GLN A 13 7.10 26.99 9.61
N LYS A 14 5.90 26.68 9.10
CA LYS A 14 5.15 25.52 9.61
C LYS A 14 4.94 24.53 8.47
N ASN A 15 6.01 23.86 8.07
CA ASN A 15 5.85 22.51 7.51
C ASN A 15 5.42 21.64 8.68
N ILE A 16 4.12 21.56 8.93
CA ILE A 16 3.58 20.54 9.80
C ILE A 16 3.87 19.23 9.07
N GLU A 17 4.83 18.47 9.59
CA GLU A 17 5.12 17.14 9.08
C GLU A 17 3.87 16.31 9.32
N LEU A 18 3.11 16.09 8.24
CA LEU A 18 1.88 15.32 8.29
C LEU A 18 2.19 13.90 8.78
N THR A 19 1.32 13.37 9.64
CA THR A 19 1.44 11.98 10.08
C THR A 19 1.28 11.04 8.89
N ILE A 20 1.69 9.77 9.06
CA ILE A 20 1.58 8.81 7.97
C ILE A 20 0.13 8.59 7.52
N VAL A 21 -0.79 8.59 8.50
CA VAL A 21 -2.23 8.51 8.27
C VAL A 21 -2.72 9.72 7.48
N GLU A 22 -2.32 10.92 7.88
CA GLU A 22 -2.71 12.15 7.18
C GLU A 22 -2.22 12.17 5.73
N ARG A 23 -1.01 11.69 5.47
CA ARG A 23 -0.47 11.58 4.10
C ARG A 23 -1.24 10.57 3.26
N ILE A 24 -1.60 9.42 3.83
CA ILE A 24 -2.42 8.41 3.13
C ILE A 24 -3.80 8.98 2.82
N VAL A 25 -4.45 9.61 3.82
CA VAL A 25 -5.77 10.21 3.67
C VAL A 25 -5.75 11.33 2.62
N ALA A 26 -4.75 12.21 2.66
CA ALA A 26 -4.59 13.25 1.65
C ALA A 26 -4.33 12.66 0.25
N GLY A 27 -3.49 11.63 0.16
CA GLY A 27 -3.16 10.97 -1.10
C GLY A 27 -4.37 10.33 -1.77
N VAL A 28 -5.23 9.66 -1.00
CA VAL A 28 -6.49 9.07 -1.51
C VAL A 28 -7.52 10.17 -1.87
N ASN A 29 -7.68 11.19 -1.02
CA ASN A 29 -8.68 12.25 -1.22
C ASN A 29 -8.36 13.20 -2.37
N ASN A 30 -7.08 13.35 -2.76
CA ASN A 30 -6.65 14.21 -3.86
C ASN A 30 -6.91 13.60 -5.26
N GLU A 31 -7.83 12.64 -5.36
CA GLU A 31 -8.25 11.96 -6.60
C GLU A 31 -7.08 11.57 -7.52
N PRO A 32 -6.17 10.72 -7.03
CA PRO A 32 -5.10 10.18 -7.86
C PRO A 32 -5.71 9.47 -9.07
N ARG A 33 -5.04 9.62 -10.21
CA ARG A 33 -5.37 8.88 -11.43
C ARG A 33 -5.16 7.38 -11.23
N GLU A 34 -4.15 7.01 -10.45
CA GLU A 34 -3.81 5.62 -10.14
C GLU A 34 -3.21 5.53 -8.72
N ILE A 35 -3.60 4.50 -7.97
CA ILE A 35 -2.98 4.14 -6.71
C ILE A 35 -2.45 2.71 -6.83
N ARG A 36 -1.17 2.53 -6.56
CA ARG A 36 -0.56 1.20 -6.44
C ARG A 36 -0.07 0.98 -5.03
N VAL A 37 -0.44 -0.15 -4.46
CA VAL A 37 -0.02 -0.55 -3.13
C VAL A 37 0.77 -1.84 -3.23
N ARG A 38 1.90 -1.90 -2.55
CA ARG A 38 2.70 -3.12 -2.43
C ARG A 38 3.01 -3.38 -0.98
N PHE A 39 2.58 -4.54 -0.49
CA PHE A 39 3.00 -5.05 0.81
C PHE A 39 4.31 -5.80 0.63
N LYS A 40 5.28 -5.53 1.51
CA LYS A 40 6.56 -6.23 1.51
C LYS A 40 7.27 -6.24 2.85
N GLN A 41 8.20 -7.16 3.04
CA GLN A 41 9.14 -7.05 4.17
C GLN A 41 10.37 -6.21 3.79
N ILE A 42 10.74 -5.29 4.68
CA ILE A 42 11.96 -4.48 4.59
C ILE A 42 12.73 -4.69 5.89
N TRP A 43 13.91 -5.32 5.82
CA TRP A 43 14.70 -5.69 7.01
C TRP A 43 13.89 -6.45 8.08
N ASN A 44 13.10 -7.44 7.64
CA ASN A 44 12.18 -8.24 8.46
C ASN A 44 11.03 -7.45 9.12
N VAL A 45 10.79 -6.21 8.70
CA VAL A 45 9.65 -5.41 9.14
C VAL A 45 8.60 -5.39 8.03
N PRO A 46 7.37 -5.89 8.28
CA PRO A 46 6.26 -5.70 7.36
C PRO A 46 6.10 -4.22 7.05
N SER A 47 6.06 -3.90 5.77
CA SER A 47 6.00 -2.55 5.26
C SER A 47 5.02 -2.48 4.11
N VAL A 48 4.44 -1.30 3.91
CA VAL A 48 3.59 -0.98 2.77
C VAL A 48 4.23 0.14 1.97
N GLN A 49 4.24 -0.03 0.66
CA GLN A 49 4.64 0.98 -0.30
C GLN A 49 3.41 1.47 -1.04
N LEU A 50 3.15 2.77 -0.98
CA LEU A 50 2.06 3.44 -1.65
C LEU A 50 2.64 4.35 -2.73
N ASN A 51 2.14 4.19 -3.95
CA ASN A 51 2.47 5.04 -5.07
C ASN A 51 1.18 5.70 -5.57
N PHE A 52 1.09 7.01 -5.38
CA PHE A 52 0.01 7.83 -5.89
C PHE A 52 0.47 8.52 -7.17
N GLN A 53 -0.26 8.32 -8.26
CA GLN A 53 -0.06 9.06 -9.50
C GLN A 53 -1.23 9.99 -9.73
N TYR A 54 -1.01 11.29 -9.72
CA TYR A 54 -2.07 12.29 -9.90
C TYR A 54 -2.26 12.69 -11.37
N LYS A 55 -3.42 13.27 -11.71
CA LYS A 55 -3.74 13.76 -13.06
C LYS A 55 -2.73 14.83 -13.54
N SER A 56 -2.13 15.57 -12.62
CA SER A 56 -1.07 16.56 -12.88
C SER A 56 0.26 15.95 -13.35
N GLY A 57 0.41 14.61 -13.28
CA GLY A 57 1.66 13.91 -13.55
C GLY A 57 2.58 13.81 -12.33
N ILE A 58 2.23 14.46 -11.22
CA ILE A 58 2.94 14.32 -9.94
C ILE A 58 2.83 12.87 -9.47
N ARG A 59 3.93 12.33 -8.96
CA ARG A 59 3.99 11.02 -8.32
C ARG A 59 4.43 11.19 -6.87
N GLU A 60 3.69 10.60 -5.96
CA GLU A 60 4.06 10.54 -4.55
C GLU A 60 4.34 9.09 -4.16
N PHE A 61 5.47 8.90 -3.48
CA PHE A 61 5.90 7.61 -2.98
C PHE A 61 5.99 7.66 -1.47
N LEU A 62 5.36 6.70 -0.81
CA LEU A 62 5.30 6.60 0.63
C LEU A 62 5.60 5.15 1.03
N VAL A 63 6.53 4.99 1.97
CA VAL A 63 6.88 3.69 2.55
C VAL A 63 6.77 3.82 4.04
N THR A 64 6.04 2.90 4.65
CA THR A 64 5.89 2.87 6.10
C THR A 64 5.89 1.42 6.58
N PRO A 65 6.45 1.14 7.76
CA PRO A 65 6.12 -0.07 8.49
C PRO A 65 4.60 -0.23 8.62
N THR A 66 4.13 -1.47 8.58
CA THR A 66 2.71 -1.82 8.67
C THR A 66 2.52 -3.01 9.58
N ASN A 67 1.27 -3.23 9.99
CA ASN A 67 0.79 -4.44 10.63
C ASN A 67 -0.52 -4.84 9.95
N GLU A 68 -1.16 -5.92 10.40
CA GLU A 68 -2.44 -6.38 9.85
C GLU A 68 -3.51 -5.27 9.89
N LYS A 69 -3.63 -4.56 11.02
CA LYS A 69 -4.64 -3.52 11.20
C LYS A 69 -4.45 -2.33 10.25
N LEU A 70 -3.21 -1.81 10.13
CA LEU A 70 -2.90 -0.74 9.19
C LEU A 70 -3.04 -1.20 7.74
N SER A 71 -2.65 -2.45 7.42
CA SER A 71 -2.79 -3.00 6.07
C SER A 71 -4.26 -3.09 5.67
N ASN A 72 -5.11 -3.63 6.54
CA ASN A 72 -6.56 -3.69 6.32
C ASN A 72 -7.18 -2.29 6.20
N ALA A 73 -6.78 -1.35 7.06
CA ALA A 73 -7.26 0.03 7.00
C ALA A 73 -6.88 0.75 5.70
N ILE A 74 -5.67 0.52 5.18
CA ILE A 74 -5.23 1.03 3.88
C ILE A 74 -6.10 0.44 2.77
N ILE A 75 -6.34 -0.88 2.80
CA ILE A 75 -7.17 -1.55 1.79
C ILE A 75 -8.60 -1.01 1.80
N SER A 76 -9.21 -0.86 2.98
CA SER A 76 -10.51 -0.22 3.14
C SER A 76 -10.55 1.18 2.54
N ALA A 77 -9.52 1.99 2.81
CA ALA A 77 -9.38 3.33 2.22
C ALA A 77 -9.31 3.30 0.69
N LEU A 78 -8.64 2.30 0.10
CA LEU A 78 -8.64 2.09 -1.35
C LEU A 78 -10.02 1.69 -1.89
N THR A 79 -10.92 1.16 -1.08
CA THR A 79 -12.30 0.84 -1.47
C THR A 79 -13.32 1.91 -1.08
N ASP A 80 -12.84 3.14 -0.82
CA ASP A 80 -13.62 4.31 -0.40
C ASP A 80 -14.18 4.28 1.02
N ASP A 81 -13.72 3.36 1.88
CA ASP A 81 -13.96 3.40 3.33
C ASP A 81 -12.79 4.06 4.06
N MET A 82 -12.88 5.38 4.21
CA MET A 82 -11.86 6.22 4.84
C MET A 82 -11.92 6.24 6.37
N GLU A 83 -12.97 5.69 6.99
CA GLU A 83 -13.12 5.75 8.45
C GLU A 83 -12.09 4.83 9.12
N ALA A 84 -11.88 3.62 8.58
CA ALA A 84 -10.93 2.65 9.10
C ALA A 84 -9.50 3.21 9.23
N ILE A 85 -9.04 3.99 8.24
CA ILE A 85 -7.70 4.59 8.26
C ILE A 85 -7.60 5.79 9.21
N ARG A 86 -8.68 6.55 9.39
CA ARG A 86 -8.74 7.70 10.31
C ARG A 86 -8.72 7.29 11.77
N GLU A 87 -9.21 6.08 12.09
CA GLU A 87 -9.18 5.52 13.44
C GLU A 87 -7.81 4.98 13.86
N ILE A 88 -6.87 4.83 12.90
CA ILE A 88 -5.48 4.45 13.21
C ILE A 88 -4.80 5.59 13.96
N LYS A 89 -4.31 5.29 15.17
CA LYS A 89 -3.50 6.21 15.96
C LYS A 89 -2.03 5.91 15.70
N ASP A 90 -1.19 6.94 15.62
CA ASP A 90 0.24 6.93 15.25
C ASP A 90 1.17 5.99 16.07
N GLN A 91 0.63 5.22 17.02
CA GLN A 91 1.38 4.41 17.97
C GLN A 91 1.20 2.90 17.84
N GLU A 92 0.37 2.39 16.92
CA GLU A 92 0.34 0.96 16.64
C GLU A 92 1.54 0.59 15.75
N GLN A 93 2.72 0.53 16.38
CA GLN A 93 3.96 0.09 15.75
C GLN A 93 3.74 -1.24 15.04
N ALA A 94 4.47 -1.45 13.93
CA ALA A 94 4.55 -2.73 13.25
C ALA A 94 5.00 -3.80 14.27
N LEU A 95 4.07 -4.66 14.69
CA LEU A 95 4.43 -5.89 15.38
C LEU A 95 5.20 -6.74 14.37
N GLY A 96 6.32 -7.33 14.80
CA GLY A 96 7.21 -8.11 13.95
C GLY A 96 6.42 -9.04 13.02
N GLY A 97 6.81 -9.05 11.75
CA GLY A 97 6.14 -9.86 10.75
C GLY A 97 6.36 -11.34 10.97
N THR A 98 5.38 -12.15 10.55
CA THR A 98 5.64 -13.54 10.21
C THR A 98 6.67 -13.60 9.08
N GLU A 99 7.47 -14.67 8.99
CA GLU A 99 8.42 -14.85 7.87
C GLU A 99 7.72 -14.84 6.49
N ASN A 100 6.39 -15.04 6.46
CA ASN A 100 5.58 -15.19 5.24
C ASN A 100 4.53 -14.09 5.05
N PHE A 101 4.69 -12.92 5.67
CA PHE A 101 3.72 -11.81 5.64
C PHE A 101 3.10 -11.52 4.25
N GLU A 102 3.92 -11.48 3.19
CA GLU A 102 3.43 -11.21 1.83
C GLU A 102 2.50 -12.32 1.29
N LEU A 103 2.82 -13.58 1.60
CA LEU A 103 2.04 -14.74 1.19
C LEU A 103 0.74 -14.85 1.99
N GLU A 104 0.77 -14.58 3.29
CA GLU A 104 -0.43 -14.57 4.15
C GLU A 104 -1.44 -13.52 3.67
N LEU A 105 -0.97 -12.31 3.36
CA LEU A 105 -1.83 -11.28 2.76
C LEU A 105 -2.35 -11.72 1.38
N PHE A 106 -1.50 -12.32 0.55
CA PHE A 106 -1.94 -12.82 -0.75
C PHE A 106 -3.07 -13.86 -0.65
N GLU A 107 -2.95 -14.81 0.28
CA GLU A 107 -4.00 -15.80 0.56
C GLU A 107 -5.30 -15.16 1.02
N GLN A 108 -5.22 -14.15 1.89
CA GLN A 108 -6.39 -13.38 2.32
C GLN A 108 -7.06 -12.72 1.11
N PHE A 109 -6.31 -12.02 0.27
CA PHE A 109 -6.83 -11.38 -0.94
C PHE A 109 -7.44 -12.38 -1.93
N LEU A 110 -6.84 -13.57 -2.05
CA LEU A 110 -7.34 -14.64 -2.91
C LEU A 110 -8.66 -15.21 -2.39
N SER A 111 -8.83 -15.30 -1.06
CA SER A 111 -10.06 -15.74 -0.42
C SER A 111 -11.19 -14.71 -0.54
N GLU A 112 -10.83 -13.43 -0.56
CA GLU A 112 -11.76 -12.31 -0.75
C GLU A 112 -12.17 -12.18 -2.24
N ARG A 113 -13.15 -12.99 -2.66
CA ARG A 113 -13.65 -13.09 -4.05
C ARG A 113 -14.14 -11.79 -4.72
N LYS A 114 -14.12 -10.65 -4.02
CA LYS A 114 -14.52 -9.34 -4.57
C LYS A 114 -13.41 -8.70 -5.41
N ASN A 115 -12.16 -9.13 -5.22
CA ASN A 115 -11.01 -8.53 -5.87
C ASN A 115 -10.69 -9.28 -7.18
N ARG A 116 -10.53 -8.55 -8.29
CA ARG A 116 -10.15 -9.18 -9.55
C ARG A 116 -8.65 -9.44 -9.57
N LEU A 117 -8.26 -10.72 -9.50
CA LEU A 117 -6.88 -11.15 -9.69
C LEU A 117 -6.48 -11.09 -11.17
N THR A 118 -5.31 -10.50 -11.42
CA THR A 118 -4.59 -10.56 -12.69
C THR A 118 -3.18 -11.06 -12.42
N ILE A 119 -2.76 -12.10 -13.14
CA ILE A 119 -1.39 -12.60 -13.11
C ILE A 119 -0.65 -11.98 -14.29
N GLU A 120 0.45 -11.29 -14.01
CA GLU A 120 1.34 -10.72 -15.03
C GLU A 120 2.56 -11.62 -15.27
N ASP A 121 3.42 -11.20 -16.21
CA ASP A 121 4.67 -11.89 -16.47
C ASP A 121 5.53 -11.99 -15.21
N ASP A 122 6.16 -13.15 -15.04
CA ASP A 122 7.05 -13.39 -13.92
C ASP A 122 8.20 -12.38 -13.90
N PHE A 123 8.49 -11.86 -12.71
CA PHE A 123 9.72 -11.13 -12.47
C PHE A 123 10.86 -12.14 -12.26
N LYS A 124 11.87 -12.09 -13.12
CA LYS A 124 13.09 -12.86 -12.96
C LYS A 124 14.15 -11.99 -12.31
N ALA A 125 14.58 -12.35 -11.11
CA ALA A 125 15.73 -11.73 -10.47
C ALA A 125 17.03 -12.13 -11.19
N ASN A 126 18.09 -11.36 -10.96
CA ASN A 126 19.38 -11.53 -11.62
C ASN A 126 20.06 -12.87 -11.29
N ASP A 127 19.69 -13.49 -10.17
CA ASP A 127 20.13 -14.81 -9.72
C ASP A 127 19.36 -15.97 -10.39
N GLY A 128 18.39 -15.67 -11.27
CA GLY A 128 17.53 -16.65 -11.92
C GLY A 128 16.28 -17.01 -11.13
N THR A 129 16.12 -16.49 -9.92
CA THR A 129 14.94 -16.71 -9.08
C THR A 129 13.71 -16.10 -9.73
N ARG A 130 12.60 -16.87 -9.76
CA ARG A 130 11.32 -16.45 -10.37
C ARG A 130 10.34 -16.03 -9.29
N TYR A 131 9.80 -14.83 -9.47
CA TYR A 131 8.73 -14.29 -8.65
C TYR A 131 7.48 -14.14 -9.49
N LEU A 132 6.36 -14.64 -8.97
CA LEU A 132 5.03 -14.35 -9.49
C LEU A 132 4.74 -12.86 -9.30
N HIS A 133 4.34 -12.18 -10.36
CA HIS A 133 3.75 -10.85 -10.25
C HIS A 133 2.23 -10.97 -10.32
N ALA A 134 1.56 -10.71 -9.20
CA ALA A 134 0.11 -10.75 -9.11
C ALA A 134 -0.45 -9.37 -8.75
N LYS A 135 -1.59 -9.03 -9.34
CA LYS A 135 -2.32 -7.78 -9.09
C LYS A 135 -3.75 -8.07 -8.69
N PHE A 136 -4.20 -7.49 -7.59
CA PHE A 136 -5.61 -7.43 -7.23
C PHE A 136 -6.13 -6.03 -7.51
N THR A 137 -7.07 -5.92 -8.44
CA THR A 137 -7.82 -4.68 -8.64
C THR A 137 -8.90 -4.60 -7.58
N VAL A 138 -8.74 -3.66 -6.63
CA VAL A 138 -9.66 -3.45 -5.50
C VAL A 138 -10.72 -2.39 -5.82
N ALA A 139 -10.39 -1.43 -6.69
CA ALA A 139 -11.33 -0.44 -7.23
C ALA A 139 -10.80 0.15 -8.55
N TYR A 140 -11.55 1.06 -9.18
CA TYR A 140 -11.15 1.68 -10.45
C TYR A 140 -9.80 2.42 -10.32
N HIS A 141 -8.79 1.97 -11.09
CA HIS A 141 -7.38 2.42 -11.02
C HIS A 141 -6.70 2.28 -9.65
N ARG A 142 -7.19 1.38 -8.79
CA ARG A 142 -6.57 1.07 -7.50
C ARG A 142 -6.20 -0.41 -7.45
N VAL A 143 -4.91 -0.68 -7.33
CA VAL A 143 -4.35 -2.03 -7.39
C VAL A 143 -3.45 -2.33 -6.21
N VAL A 144 -3.50 -3.58 -5.76
CA VAL A 144 -2.55 -4.15 -4.79
C VAL A 144 -1.66 -5.14 -5.53
N GLU A 145 -0.35 -4.91 -5.52
CA GLU A 145 0.66 -5.72 -6.20
C GLU A 145 1.39 -6.64 -5.21
N PHE A 146 1.57 -7.89 -5.63
CA PHE A 146 2.33 -8.92 -4.91
C PHE A 146 3.44 -9.47 -5.81
N TYR A 147 4.61 -9.69 -5.22
CA TYR A 147 5.78 -10.26 -5.89
C TYR A 147 6.28 -11.45 -5.07
N LEU A 148 5.70 -12.62 -5.33
CA LEU A 148 5.87 -13.79 -4.46
C LEU A 148 6.84 -14.78 -5.07
N LEU A 149 7.74 -15.33 -4.25
CA LEU A 149 8.60 -16.43 -4.68
C LEU A 149 7.72 -17.60 -5.13
N ARG A 150 7.97 -18.15 -6.32
CA ARG A 150 7.21 -19.30 -6.81
C ARG A 150 7.61 -20.56 -6.04
N THR A 151 6.70 -21.03 -5.18
CA THR A 151 6.83 -22.25 -4.38
C THR A 151 5.70 -23.23 -4.75
N GLU A 152 5.85 -24.52 -4.40
CA GLU A 152 4.78 -25.52 -4.63
C GLU A 152 3.45 -25.11 -3.97
N HIS A 153 3.52 -24.51 -2.77
CA HIS A 153 2.36 -24.00 -2.06
C HIS A 153 1.66 -22.87 -2.84
N LEU A 154 2.41 -21.91 -3.37
CA LEU A 154 1.85 -20.83 -4.17
C LEU A 154 1.18 -21.36 -5.45
N GLU A 155 1.79 -22.33 -6.15
CA GLU A 155 1.17 -22.92 -7.34
C GLU A 155 -0.15 -23.64 -6.99
N SER A 156 -0.19 -24.39 -5.89
CA SER A 156 -1.41 -25.05 -5.40
C SER A 156 -2.54 -24.05 -5.13
N LEU A 157 -2.23 -22.90 -4.50
CA LEU A 157 -3.20 -21.83 -4.27
C LEU A 157 -3.77 -21.26 -5.58
N LEU A 158 -2.90 -21.01 -6.56
CA LEU A 158 -3.33 -20.47 -7.86
C LEU A 158 -4.21 -21.46 -8.63
N ASP A 159 -3.89 -22.76 -8.58
CA ASP A 159 -4.67 -23.79 -9.25
C ASP A 159 -6.04 -23.98 -8.60
N ALA A 160 -6.12 -23.92 -7.27
CA ALA A 160 -7.39 -23.92 -6.54
C ALA A 160 -8.25 -22.70 -6.91
N ALA A 161 -7.65 -21.51 -7.02
CA ALA A 161 -8.37 -20.29 -7.39
C ALA A 161 -8.88 -20.29 -8.84
N LYS A 162 -8.17 -20.94 -9.77
CA LYS A 162 -8.62 -21.10 -11.17
C LYS A 162 -9.76 -22.10 -11.34
N ALA A 163 -9.86 -23.08 -10.44
CA ALA A 163 -10.88 -24.13 -10.48
C ALA A 163 -12.23 -23.71 -9.86
N ALA A 164 -12.29 -22.54 -9.20
CA ALA A 164 -13.39 -22.09 -8.35
C ALA A 164 -14.22 -20.94 -8.93
#